data_AF-Q9G2X8-F1
#
_entry.id   AF-Q9G2X8-F1
#
_cell.length_a   1.000
_cell.length_b   1.000
_cell.length_c   1.000
_cell.angle_alpha   90.00
_cell.angle_beta   90.00
_cell.angle_gamma   90.00
#
_symmetry.space_group_name_H-M   'P 1'
#
loop_
_entity.id
_entity.type
_entity.pdbx_description
1 polymer ?
#
loop_
_entity_poly.entity_id
_entity_poly.type
_entity_poly.pdbx_seq_one_letter_code
_entity_poly.pdbx_strand_id
1 'polypeptide(L)'
;PSTMSAWWNFGSLLGACLIIQVITGLFLAMHYTADTTTAFSSVTHICRDVSYGWMIRYLHANGASMFFLCLFIHVGRGLYYGSFTLLETWNVGIILLL
;
A
#
# COMPACT_ATOMS: atom_id res chain seq x y z
N PRO A 1 -20.28 -16.30 -0.90
CA PRO A 1 -21.64 -16.24 -0.34
C PRO A 1 -22.42 -15.08 -0.98
N SER A 2 -23.70 -15.25 -1.28
CA SER A 2 -24.51 -14.23 -1.97
C SER A 2 -24.79 -12.97 -1.14
N THR A 3 -24.51 -12.98 0.16
CA THR A 3 -24.83 -11.91 1.12
C THR A 3 -23.60 -11.12 1.62
N MET A 4 -22.48 -11.15 0.88
CA MET A 4 -21.28 -10.41 1.31
C MET A 4 -21.54 -8.90 1.30
N SER A 5 -21.20 -8.23 2.40
CA SER A 5 -21.26 -6.78 2.50
C SER A 5 -19.99 -6.12 1.96
N ALA A 6 -20.00 -4.78 1.84
CA ALA A 6 -18.87 -4.00 1.34
C ALA A 6 -17.55 -4.21 2.11
N TRP A 7 -17.62 -4.68 3.37
CA TRP A 7 -16.43 -5.02 4.17
C TRP A 7 -15.55 -6.10 3.52
N TRP A 8 -16.10 -6.92 2.62
CA TRP A 8 -15.33 -7.92 1.86
C TRP A 8 -14.50 -7.36 0.71
N ASN A 9 -14.74 -6.11 0.30
CA ASN A 9 -13.95 -5.46 -0.76
C ASN A 9 -12.52 -5.12 -0.32
N PHE A 10 -12.26 -5.01 0.98
CA PHE A 10 -10.94 -4.59 1.47
C PHE A 10 -9.82 -5.59 1.16
N GLY A 11 -10.14 -6.85 0.88
CA GLY A 11 -9.13 -7.81 0.39
C GLY A 11 -8.61 -7.46 -1.01
N SER A 12 -9.51 -7.18 -1.95
CA SER A 12 -9.11 -6.79 -3.32
C SER A 12 -8.50 -5.39 -3.35
N LEU A 13 -9.00 -4.46 -2.53
CA LEU A 13 -8.41 -3.12 -2.40
C LEU A 13 -6.97 -3.18 -1.87
N LEU A 14 -6.64 -4.09 -0.95
CA LEU A 14 -5.24 -4.32 -0.52
C LEU A 14 -4.36 -4.79 -1.67
N GLY A 15 -4.86 -5.72 -2.50
CA GLY A 15 -4.16 -6.13 -3.71
C GLY A 15 -3.93 -4.98 -4.69
N ALA A 16 -4.95 -4.13 -4.90
CA ALA A 16 -4.81 -2.94 -5.73
C ALA A 16 -3.80 -1.93 -5.14
N CYS A 17 -3.84 -1.69 -3.83
CA CYS A 17 -2.86 -0.84 -3.15
C CYS A 17 -1.44 -1.38 -3.34
N LEU A 18 -1.23 -2.68 -3.19
CA LEU A 18 0.08 -3.31 -3.41
C LEU A 18 0.59 -3.08 -4.84
N ILE A 19 -0.25 -3.31 -5.86
CA ILE A 19 0.12 -3.08 -7.26
C ILE A 19 0.47 -1.61 -7.50
N ILE A 20 -0.34 -0.68 -6.99
CA ILE A 20 -0.07 0.77 -7.11
C ILE A 20 1.26 1.12 -6.45
N GLN A 21 1.53 0.62 -5.24
CA GLN A 21 2.77 0.90 -4.51
C GLN A 21 4.00 0.32 -5.22
N VAL A 22 3.92 -0.90 -5.76
CA VAL A 22 5.03 -1.52 -6.52
C VAL A 22 5.32 -0.71 -7.78
N ILE A 23 4.30 -0.37 -8.56
CA ILE A 23 4.48 0.41 -9.80
C ILE A 23 5.06 1.78 -9.48
N THR A 24 4.41 2.56 -8.62
CA THR A 24 4.88 3.91 -8.28
C THR A 24 6.26 3.88 -7.62
N GLY A 25 6.53 2.90 -6.74
CA GLY A 25 7.80 2.73 -6.07
C GLY A 25 8.94 2.42 -7.04
N LEU A 26 8.72 1.56 -8.02
CA LEU A 26 9.70 1.29 -9.08
C LEU A 26 10.02 2.55 -9.88
N PHE A 27 9.00 3.33 -10.26
CA PHE A 27 9.22 4.60 -10.97
C PHE A 27 10.01 5.62 -10.14
N LEU A 28 9.75 5.71 -8.83
CA LEU A 28 10.54 6.56 -7.94
C LEU A 28 11.97 6.05 -7.79
N ALA A 29 12.17 4.74 -7.66
CA ALA A 29 13.48 4.12 -7.50
C ALA A 29 14.40 4.35 -8.70
N MET A 30 13.86 4.44 -9.93
CA MET A 30 14.63 4.78 -11.13
C MET A 30 15.29 6.16 -11.08
N HIS A 31 14.82 7.06 -10.21
CA HIS A 31 15.31 8.44 -10.10
C HIS A 31 15.88 8.78 -8.71
N TYR A 32 15.71 7.90 -7.73
CA TYR A 32 16.18 8.10 -6.36
C TYR A 32 17.65 7.68 -6.21
N THR A 33 18.41 8.42 -5.40
CA THR A 33 19.79 8.07 -5.04
C THR A 33 19.89 7.81 -3.53
N ALA A 34 20.41 6.65 -3.13
CA ALA A 34 20.49 6.22 -1.73
C ALA A 34 21.76 6.71 -0.99
N ASP A 35 22.40 7.78 -1.46
CA ASP A 35 23.54 8.42 -0.80
C ASP A 35 23.04 9.55 0.11
N THR A 36 23.59 9.68 1.33
CA THR A 36 23.11 10.66 2.32
C THR A 36 23.28 12.11 1.86
N THR A 37 24.24 12.39 0.98
CA THR A 37 24.49 13.73 0.44
C THR A 37 23.50 14.12 -0.65
N THR A 38 22.90 13.15 -1.36
CA THR A 38 21.98 13.40 -2.49
C THR A 38 20.56 12.86 -2.31
N ALA A 39 20.27 12.12 -1.24
CA ALA A 39 18.96 11.52 -1.02
C ALA A 39 17.82 12.55 -1.04
N PHE A 40 17.96 13.65 -0.30
CA PHE A 40 16.94 14.71 -0.29
C PHE A 40 16.82 15.42 -1.64
N SER A 41 17.95 15.79 -2.26
CA SER A 41 17.93 16.51 -3.53
C SER A 41 17.36 15.66 -4.66
N SER A 42 17.61 14.35 -4.68
CA SER A 42 17.01 13.42 -5.66
C SER A 42 15.48 13.37 -5.57
N VAL A 43 14.88 13.40 -4.37
CA VAL A 43 13.42 13.49 -4.20
C VAL A 43 12.88 14.84 -4.69
N THR A 44 13.60 15.94 -4.46
CA THR A 44 13.20 17.24 -4.99
C THR A 44 13.28 17.29 -6.52
N HIS A 45 14.30 16.68 -7.11
CA HIS A 45 14.45 16.53 -8.56
C HIS A 45 13.30 15.71 -9.16
N ILE A 46 12.91 14.58 -8.53
CA ILE A 46 11.72 13.82 -8.93
C ILE A 46 10.47 14.72 -8.98
N CYS A 47 10.27 15.56 -7.97
CA CYS A 47 9.05 16.37 -7.90
C CYS A 47 9.04 17.57 -8.85
N ARG A 48 10.20 18.11 -9.22
CA ARG A 48 10.30 19.36 -9.99
C ARG A 48 10.65 19.14 -11.46
N ASP A 49 11.49 18.15 -11.74
CA ASP A 49 12.18 18.05 -13.02
C ASP A 49 11.81 16.77 -13.79
N VAL A 50 11.31 15.73 -13.11
CA VAL A 50 10.79 14.51 -13.76
C VAL A 50 9.34 14.73 -14.20
N SER A 51 9.02 14.40 -15.46
CA SER A 51 7.65 14.49 -15.98
C SER A 51 6.68 13.69 -15.12
N TYR A 52 5.63 14.35 -14.61
CA TYR A 52 4.66 13.80 -13.67
C TYR A 52 5.24 13.22 -12.36
N GLY A 53 6.52 13.46 -12.05
CA GLY A 53 7.18 12.88 -10.89
C GLY A 53 6.57 13.34 -9.56
N TRP A 54 6.06 14.58 -9.48
CA TRP A 54 5.28 15.03 -8.31
C TRP A 54 4.04 14.17 -8.08
N MET A 55 3.29 13.86 -9.13
CA MET A 55 2.06 13.07 -9.04
C MET A 55 2.39 11.65 -8.60
N ILE A 56 3.42 11.03 -9.19
CA ILE A 56 3.87 9.69 -8.82
C ILE A 56 4.34 9.65 -7.35
N ARG A 57 5.11 10.66 -6.92
CA ARG A 57 5.62 10.77 -5.54
C ARG A 57 4.49 10.91 -4.53
N TYR A 58 3.50 11.75 -4.80
CA TYR A 58 2.35 11.91 -3.91
C TYR A 58 1.38 10.73 -3.97
N LEU A 59 1.24 10.05 -5.11
CA LEU A 59 0.46 8.81 -5.21
C LEU A 59 1.09 7.71 -4.36
N HIS A 60 2.42 7.52 -4.43
CA HIS A 60 3.13 6.55 -3.59
C HIS A 60 3.01 6.87 -2.08
N ALA A 61 3.13 8.15 -1.72
CA ALA A 61 3.05 8.58 -0.33
C ALA A 61 1.63 8.42 0.25
N ASN A 62 0.60 8.90 -0.45
CA ASN A 62 -0.79 8.76 0.01
C ASN A 62 -1.31 7.33 -0.14
N GLY A 63 -0.81 6.59 -1.13
CA GLY A 63 -1.10 5.17 -1.35
C GLY A 63 -0.68 4.32 -0.17
N ALA A 64 0.44 4.64 0.50
CA ALA A 64 0.84 3.98 1.74
C ALA A 64 -0.21 4.18 2.86
N SER A 65 -0.72 5.40 3.06
CA SER A 65 -1.78 5.67 4.05
C SER A 65 -3.07 4.92 3.72
N MET A 66 -3.45 4.87 2.43
CA MET A 66 -4.61 4.09 1.98
C MET A 66 -4.42 2.59 2.20
N PHE A 67 -3.20 2.07 1.99
CA PHE A 67 -2.86 0.67 2.27
C PHE A 67 -3.13 0.33 3.74
N PHE A 68 -2.63 1.15 4.68
CA PHE A 68 -2.85 0.94 6.11
C PHE A 68 -4.32 1.10 6.52
N LEU A 69 -5.04 2.06 5.94
CA LEU A 69 -6.48 2.17 6.14
C LEU A 69 -7.21 0.88 5.71
N CYS A 70 -6.88 0.36 4.53
CA CYS A 70 -7.44 -0.89 4.05
C CYS A 70 -7.06 -2.08 4.94
N LEU A 71 -5.82 -2.14 5.43
CA LEU A 71 -5.34 -3.20 6.33
C LEU A 71 -6.16 -3.22 7.62
N PHE A 72 -6.28 -2.07 8.29
CA PHE A 72 -7.00 -1.99 9.56
C PHE A 72 -8.48 -2.34 9.41
N ILE A 73 -9.12 -1.89 8.33
CA ILE A 73 -10.50 -2.27 8.05
C ILE A 73 -10.62 -3.77 7.73
N HIS A 74 -9.68 -4.33 6.96
CA HIS A 74 -9.68 -5.76 6.63
C HIS A 74 -9.53 -6.65 7.88
N VAL A 75 -8.62 -6.28 8.78
CA VAL A 75 -8.41 -6.95 10.08
C VAL A 75 -9.64 -6.78 10.97
N GLY A 76 -10.16 -5.55 11.09
CA GLY A 76 -11.36 -5.25 11.89
C GLY A 76 -12.58 -6.05 11.45
N ARG A 77 -12.80 -6.18 10.13
CA ARG A 77 -13.81 -7.09 9.57
C ARG A 77 -13.55 -8.52 10.02
N GLY A 78 -12.30 -9.00 9.93
CA GLY A 78 -11.95 -10.36 10.30
C GLY A 78 -12.22 -10.69 11.77
N LEU A 79 -12.00 -9.72 12.67
CA LEU A 79 -12.36 -9.83 14.08
C LEU A 79 -13.89 -9.84 14.28
N TYR A 80 -14.61 -8.91 13.66
CA TYR A 80 -16.06 -8.76 13.85
C TYR A 80 -16.85 -10.00 13.36
N TYR A 81 -16.48 -10.57 12.22
CA TYR A 81 -17.17 -11.73 11.63
C TYR A 81 -16.53 -13.08 11.98
N GLY A 82 -15.58 -13.13 12.92
CA GLY A 82 -14.95 -14.39 13.35
C GLY A 82 -14.10 -15.08 12.26
N SER A 83 -13.62 -14.33 11.26
CA SER A 83 -12.84 -14.89 10.15
C SER A 83 -11.47 -15.41 10.58
N PHE A 84 -10.99 -15.02 11.76
CA PHE A 84 -9.75 -15.53 12.36
C PHE A 84 -9.79 -17.03 12.69
N THR A 85 -10.97 -17.66 12.66
CA THR A 85 -11.12 -19.13 12.79
C THR A 85 -10.51 -19.90 11.61
N LEU A 86 -10.31 -19.23 10.45
CA LEU A 86 -9.50 -19.74 9.35
C LEU A 86 -8.01 -19.55 9.68
N LEU A 87 -7.49 -20.39 10.58
CA LEU A 87 -6.19 -20.21 11.24
C LEU A 87 -5.04 -19.96 10.26
N GLU A 88 -4.91 -20.77 9.20
CA GLU A 88 -3.83 -20.61 8.21
C GLU A 88 -3.91 -19.26 7.51
N THR A 89 -5.10 -18.89 7.01
CA THR A 89 -5.33 -17.60 6.33
C THR A 89 -5.10 -16.42 7.28
N TRP A 90 -5.52 -16.55 8.54
CA TRP A 90 -5.34 -15.51 9.55
C TRP A 90 -3.87 -15.32 9.92
N ASN A 91 -3.13 -16.40 10.14
CA ASN A 91 -1.70 -16.35 10.47
C ASN A 91 -0.88 -15.78 9.32
N VAL A 92 -1.17 -16.14 8.07
CA VAL A 92 -0.55 -15.50 6.89
C VAL A 92 -0.92 -14.01 6.86
N GLY A 93 -2.16 -13.64 7.18
CA GLY A 93 -2.59 -12.24 7.29
C GLY A 93 -1.83 -11.44 8.34
N ILE A 94 -1.50 -12.04 9.49
CA ILE A 94 -0.65 -11.42 10.52
C ILE A 94 0.77 -11.22 9.99
N ILE A 95 1.34 -12.21 9.29
CA ILE A 95 2.67 -12.08 8.67
C ILE A 95 2.68 -10.96 7.62
N LEU A 96 1.62 -10.84 6.81
CA LEU A 96 1.49 -9.78 5.81
C LEU A 96 1.31 -8.38 6.40
N LEU A 97 0.82 -8.28 7.64
CA LEU A 97 0.66 -7.02 8.36
C LEU A 97 1.99 -6.51 8.95
N LEU A 98 2.88 -7.43 9.33
CA LEU A 98 4.20 -7.14 9.91
C LEU A 98 5.23 -6.79 8.84
#